data_AF-A0A968BY87-F1
#
_entry.id   AF-A0A968BY87-F1
#
_cell.length_a   1.000
_cell.length_b   1.000
_cell.length_c   1.000
_cell.angle_alpha   90.00
_cell.angle_beta   90.00
_cell.angle_gamma   90.00
#
_symmetry.space_group_name_H-M   'P 1'
#
loop_
_entity.id
_entity.type
_entity.pdbx_description
1 polymer ?
#
loop_
_entity_poly.entity_id
_entity_poly.type
_entity_poly.pdbx_seq_one_letter_code
_entity_poly.pdbx_strand_id
1 'polypeptide(L)'
;RILYYYLSVLRRAGQRGFPRQRAQTPHEYDATLGPHLPEAQQEMGQLTQAFVEARYSRHPIDREQDQRVQTIWKRVRAALRALRR
;
A
#
# COMPACT_ATOMS: atom_id res chain seq x y z
N ARG A 1 -8.70 7.37 6.89
CA ARG A 1 -7.57 6.58 7.42
C ARG A 1 -6.86 5.75 6.35
N ILE A 2 -7.61 5.05 5.49
CA ILE A 2 -7.07 4.28 4.36
C ILE A 2 -6.09 5.08 3.47
N LEU A 3 -6.43 6.33 3.12
CA LEU A 3 -5.51 7.21 2.37
C LEU A 3 -4.14 7.36 3.06
N TYR A 4 -4.14 7.56 4.39
CA TYR A 4 -2.92 7.67 5.16
C TYR A 4 -2.09 6.37 5.11
N TYR A 5 -2.74 5.21 5.20
CA TYR A 5 -2.03 3.92 5.17
C TYR A 5 -1.20 3.76 3.89
N TYR A 6 -1.81 3.97 2.73
CA TYR A 6 -1.12 3.89 1.44
C TYR A 6 -0.03 4.95 1.28
N LEU A 7 -0.33 6.24 1.55
CA LEU A 7 0.67 7.31 1.44
C LEU A 7 1.87 7.10 2.37
N SER A 8 1.64 6.53 3.55
CA SER A 8 2.71 6.21 4.49
C SER A 8 3.58 5.02 4.02
N VAL A 9 3.04 4.12 3.18
CA VAL A 9 3.79 3.06 2.50
C VAL A 9 4.64 3.66 1.39
N LEU A 10 4.10 4.54 0.54
CA LEU A 10 4.85 5.25 -0.50
C LEU A 10 6.09 5.95 0.07
N ARG A 11 5.91 6.69 1.18
CA ARG A 11 7.01 7.40 1.84
C ARG A 11 8.11 6.44 2.29
N ARG A 12 7.75 5.31 2.88
CA ARG A 12 8.71 4.33 3.41
C ARG A 12 9.42 3.56 2.30
N ALA A 13 8.69 3.15 1.26
CA ALA A 13 9.27 2.51 0.09
C ALA A 13 10.25 3.46 -0.63
N GLY A 14 9.91 4.74 -0.75
CA GLY A 14 10.84 5.78 -1.24
C GLY A 14 12.13 5.89 -0.41
N GLN A 15 12.02 5.87 0.92
CA GLN A 15 13.19 5.83 1.82
C GLN A 15 14.04 4.57 1.68
N ARG A 16 13.48 3.48 1.14
CA ARG A 16 14.18 2.22 0.84
C ARG A 16 14.70 2.14 -0.59
N GLY A 17 14.59 3.21 -1.38
CA GLY A 17 15.08 3.26 -2.75
C GLY A 17 14.06 2.84 -3.82
N PHE A 18 12.80 2.66 -3.44
CA PHE A 18 11.70 2.30 -4.34
C PHE A 18 10.64 3.42 -4.40
N PRO A 19 10.98 4.65 -4.84
CA PRO A 19 9.99 5.73 -4.92
C PRO A 19 8.96 5.46 -6.03
N ARG A 20 7.70 5.84 -5.79
CA ARG A 20 6.70 5.90 -6.86
C ARG A 20 7.02 7.05 -7.80
N GLN A 21 7.02 6.82 -9.10
CA GLN A 21 7.23 7.89 -10.08
C GLN A 21 6.02 8.83 -10.14
N ARG A 22 6.24 10.07 -10.59
CA ARG A 22 5.19 11.12 -10.59
C ARG A 22 3.97 10.75 -11.43
N ALA A 23 4.19 10.15 -12.59
CA ALA A 23 3.13 9.74 -13.52
C ALA A 23 2.53 8.37 -13.17
N GLN A 24 3.15 7.62 -12.25
CA GLN A 24 2.79 6.23 -11.99
C GLN A 24 1.48 6.15 -11.20
N THR A 25 0.51 5.38 -11.70
CA THR A 25 -0.75 5.11 -11.02
C THR A 25 -0.53 4.20 -9.80
N PRO A 26 -1.51 4.10 -8.88
CA PRO A 26 -1.39 3.18 -7.74
C PRO A 26 -1.18 1.72 -8.17
N HIS A 27 -1.86 1.25 -9.22
CA HIS A 27 -1.74 -0.12 -9.72
C HIS A 27 -0.39 -0.37 -10.41
N GLU A 28 0.12 0.59 -11.19
CA GLU A 28 1.47 0.47 -11.78
C GLU A 28 2.55 0.43 -10.69
N TYR A 29 2.35 1.17 -9.60
CA TYR A 29 3.28 1.16 -8.49
C TYR A 29 3.24 -0.15 -7.70
N ASP A 30 2.05 -0.74 -7.52
CA ASP A 30 1.90 -2.08 -6.97
C ASP A 30 2.64 -3.13 -7.81
N ALA A 31 2.47 -3.10 -9.14
CA ALA A 31 3.19 -3.98 -10.04
C ALA A 31 4.72 -3.81 -9.98
N THR A 32 5.19 -2.60 -9.64
CA THR A 32 6.63 -2.31 -9.49
C THR A 32 7.17 -2.71 -8.13
N LEU A 33 6.47 -2.38 -7.04
CA LEU A 33 6.94 -2.62 -5.67
C LEU A 33 6.64 -4.05 -5.18
N GLY A 34 5.50 -4.62 -5.58
CA GLY A 34 5.01 -5.92 -5.15
C GLY A 34 6.03 -7.06 -5.30
N PRO A 35 6.72 -7.20 -6.46
CA PRO A 35 7.75 -8.23 -6.63
C PRO A 35 8.93 -8.12 -5.66
N HIS A 36 9.18 -6.94 -5.09
CA HIS A 36 10.21 -6.73 -4.06
C HIS A 36 9.72 -7.06 -2.65
N LEU A 37 8.44 -7.35 -2.46
CA LEU A 37 7.82 -7.68 -1.17
C LEU A 37 7.21 -9.08 -1.20
N PRO A 38 7.98 -10.17 -1.41
CA PRO A 38 7.42 -11.52 -1.61
C PRO A 38 6.52 -11.97 -0.45
N GLU A 39 6.86 -11.60 0.79
CA GLU A 39 6.07 -11.94 2.00
C GLU A 39 4.79 -11.10 2.16
N ALA A 40 4.61 -10.03 1.36
CA ALA A 40 3.49 -9.10 1.48
C ALA A 40 2.97 -8.59 0.12
N GLN A 41 3.23 -9.34 -0.97
CA GLN A 41 2.84 -8.92 -2.32
C GLN A 41 1.32 -8.83 -2.44
N GLN A 42 0.62 -9.85 -1.92
CA GLN A 42 -0.84 -9.84 -1.91
C GLN A 42 -1.39 -8.68 -1.07
N GLU A 43 -0.81 -8.42 0.09
CA GLU A 43 -1.20 -7.30 0.94
C GLU A 43 -0.94 -5.93 0.29
N MET A 44 0.14 -5.80 -0.50
CA MET A 44 0.39 -4.56 -1.25
C MET A 44 -0.70 -4.31 -2.29
N GLY A 45 -1.14 -5.35 -3.01
CA GLY A 45 -2.26 -5.26 -3.94
C GLY A 45 -3.58 -4.93 -3.23
N GLN A 46 -3.87 -5.59 -2.11
CA GLN A 46 -5.08 -5.29 -1.31
C GLN A 46 -5.08 -3.87 -0.76
N LEU A 47 -3.94 -3.36 -0.30
CA LEU A 47 -3.80 -1.99 0.17
C LEU A 47 -3.98 -0.98 -0.97
N THR A 48 -3.47 -1.30 -2.16
CA THR A 48 -3.64 -0.50 -3.38
C THR A 48 -5.11 -0.42 -3.78
N GLN A 49 -5.82 -1.56 -3.80
CA GLN A 49 -7.24 -1.58 -4.10
C GLN A 49 -8.05 -0.79 -3.09
N ALA A 50 -7.79 -0.96 -1.79
CA ALA A 50 -8.45 -0.20 -0.75
C ALA A 50 -8.21 1.32 -0.88
N PHE A 51 -7.01 1.73 -1.28
CA PHE A 51 -6.70 3.13 -1.54
C PHE A 51 -7.49 3.70 -2.72
N VAL A 52 -7.52 2.98 -3.85
CA VAL A 52 -8.26 3.39 -5.05
C VAL A 52 -9.75 3.52 -4.74
N GLU A 53 -10.32 2.52 -4.07
CA GLU A 53 -11.71 2.52 -3.61
C GLU A 53 -12.01 3.71 -2.70
N ALA A 54 -11.19 3.92 -1.66
CA ALA A 54 -11.36 5.00 -0.71
C ALA A 54 -11.15 6.40 -1.33
N ARG A 55 -10.44 6.48 -2.46
CA ARG A 55 -10.13 7.76 -3.12
C ARG A 55 -11.12 8.13 -4.20
N TYR A 56 -11.68 7.15 -4.91
CA TYR A 56 -12.45 7.40 -6.13
C TYR A 56 -13.88 6.88 -6.07
N SER A 57 -14.25 6.05 -5.09
CA SER A 57 -15.64 5.62 -4.90
C SER A 57 -16.38 6.52 -3.88
N ARG A 58 -17.70 6.39 -3.86
CA ARG A 58 -18.56 6.94 -2.79
C ARG A 58 -18.94 5.87 -1.76
N HIS A 59 -18.33 4.69 -1.82
CA HIS A 59 -18.70 3.60 -0.92
C HIS A 59 -18.35 3.96 0.53
N PRO A 60 -19.29 3.76 1.47
CA PRO A 60 -19.02 4.02 2.87
C PRO A 60 -17.95 3.04 3.36
N ILE A 61 -16.93 3.58 4.01
CA ILE A 61 -15.90 2.78 4.68
C ILE A 61 -16.34 2.59 6.12
N ASP A 62 -16.75 1.38 6.47
CA ASP A 62 -17.11 1.03 7.83
C ASP A 62 -15.87 0.72 8.70
N ARG A 63 -16.12 0.47 9.99
CA ARG A 63 -15.06 0.19 10.96
C ARG A 63 -14.37 -1.15 10.68
N GLU A 64 -15.09 -2.15 10.19
CA GLU A 64 -14.54 -3.47 9.91
C GLU A 64 -13.57 -3.41 8.73
N GLN A 65 -13.93 -2.67 7.68
CA GLN A 65 -13.07 -2.38 6.55
C GLN A 65 -11.84 -1.58 6.96
N ASP A 66 -11.97 -0.52 7.78
CA ASP A 66 -10.81 0.23 8.28
C ASP A 66 -9.84 -0.68 9.07
N GLN A 67 -10.35 -1.56 9.93
CA GLN A 67 -9.56 -2.50 10.71
C GLN A 67 -8.86 -3.57 9.85
N ARG A 68 -9.55 -4.10 8.83
CA ARG A 68 -8.96 -5.02 7.85
C ARG A 68 -7.79 -4.34 7.12
N VAL A 69 -8.02 -3.16 6.57
CA VAL A 69 -6.99 -2.42 5.83
C VAL A 69 -5.84 -2.01 6.74
N GLN A 70 -6.11 -1.69 8.02
CA GLN A 70 -5.06 -1.43 8.99
C GLN A 70 -4.15 -2.65 9.22
N THR A 71 -4.71 -3.86 9.27
CA THR A 71 -3.94 -5.10 9.41
C THR A 71 -3.08 -5.38 8.18
N ILE A 72 -3.65 -5.23 6.99
CA ILE A 72 -2.93 -5.32 5.70
C ILE A 72 -1.75 -4.33 5.68
N TRP A 73 -2.01 -3.07 6.01
CA TRP A 73 -0.99 -2.02 6.08
C TRP A 73 0.15 -2.35 7.04
N LYS A 74 -0.15 -2.96 8.20
CA LYS A 74 0.89 -3.37 9.16
C LYS A 74 1.82 -4.43 8.56
N ARG A 75 1.29 -5.37 7.78
CA ARG A 75 2.07 -6.41 7.08
C ARG A 75 2.98 -5.81 6.00
N VAL A 76 2.44 -4.94 5.14
CA VAL A 76 3.26 -4.21 4.14
C VAL A 76 4.36 -3.39 4.80
N ARG A 77 4.06 -2.71 5.92
CA ARG A 77 5.07 -1.99 6.71
C ARG A 77 6.13 -2.89 7.34
N ALA A 78 5.81 -4.13 7.67
CA ALA A 78 6.78 -5.09 8.20
C ALA A 78 7.71 -5.56 7.08
N ALA A 79 7.16 -5.95 5.93
CA ALA A 79 7.93 -6.35 4.76
C ALA A 79 8.85 -5.22 4.27
N LEU A 80 8.36 -3.98 4.18
CA LEU A 80 9.20 -2.82 3.85
C LEU A 80 10.33 -2.56 4.84
N ARG A 81 10.16 -2.96 6.11
CA ARG A 81 11.22 -2.85 7.11
C ARG A 81 12.29 -3.92 6.93
N ALA A 82 11.88 -5.13 6.55
CA ALA A 82 12.77 -6.25 6.26
C ALA A 82 13.50 -6.11 4.90
N LEU A 83 12.94 -5.33 3.97
CA LEU A 83 13.53 -5.10 2.65
C LEU A 83 14.90 -4.43 2.76
N ARG A 84 15.96 -5.20 2.46
CA ARG A 84 17.33 -4.71 2.29
C ARG A 84 17.54 -4.31 0.82
N ARG A 85 18.27 -3.21 0.61
CA ARG A 85 18.58 -2.68 -0.72
C ARG A 85 19.64 -3.51 -1.41
#